data_AF-A0A1P8B8X1-F1
#
_entry.id   AF-A0A1P8B8X1-F1
#
_cell.length_a   1.000
_cell.length_b   1.000
_cell.length_c   1.000
_cell.angle_alpha   90.00
_cell.angle_beta   90.00
_cell.angle_gamma   90.00
#
_symmetry.space_group_name_H-M   'P 1'
#
loop_
_entity.id
_entity.type
_entity.pdbx_description
1 polymer ?
#
loop_
_entity_poly.entity_id
_entity_poly.type
_entity_poly.pdbx_seq_one_letter_code
_entity_poly.pdbx_strand_id
1 'polypeptide(L)'
;MDGLQINDIEPFCQDELALYRQCAEKRDKILRVRLQESEHKLGLSMPIELAKERITQLEAEATSFERHLILASGAEGIEGFRRRWSLHGRMTDTKKRLESLKQGMENRNKVEHEHNQHHDQSPKPSAPKRWFFW
;
A
#
# COMPACT_ATOMS: atom_id res chain seq x y z
N MET A 1 26.92 14.45 -34.99
CA MET A 1 26.56 15.19 -33.75
C MET A 1 25.07 14.99 -33.66
N ASP A 2 24.67 13.76 -33.33
CA ASP A 2 23.30 13.31 -33.57
C ASP A 2 22.64 13.23 -32.20
N GLY A 3 22.24 14.41 -31.71
CA GLY A 3 21.46 14.53 -30.49
C GLY A 3 20.12 13.86 -30.71
N LEU A 4 19.84 12.84 -29.90
CA LEU A 4 18.59 12.11 -29.82
C LEU A 4 17.42 13.10 -29.60
N GLN A 5 16.83 13.61 -30.68
CA GLN A 5 15.55 14.33 -30.63
C GLN A 5 14.44 13.29 -30.40
N ILE A 6 14.26 12.86 -29.16
CA ILE A 6 13.10 12.05 -28.78
C ILE A 6 11.90 13.01 -28.65
N ASN A 7 11.00 12.99 -29.64
CA ASN A 7 9.67 13.65 -29.69
C ASN A 7 9.58 15.16 -30.01
N ASP A 8 10.49 15.74 -30.80
CA ASP A 8 10.40 17.17 -31.20
C ASP A 8 10.29 18.16 -30.01
N ILE A 9 10.79 17.77 -28.83
CA ILE A 9 10.85 18.62 -27.63
C ILE A 9 12.22 19.29 -27.60
N GLU A 10 12.23 20.62 -27.44
CA GLU A 10 13.45 21.41 -27.34
C GLU A 10 14.37 20.89 -26.22
N PRO A 11 15.70 20.82 -26.42
CA PRO A 11 16.61 20.13 -25.49
C PRO A 11 16.51 20.62 -24.03
N PHE A 12 16.18 21.89 -23.80
CA PHE A 12 16.06 22.45 -22.45
C PHE A 12 14.84 21.92 -21.67
N CYS A 13 13.75 21.58 -22.36
CA CYS A 13 12.54 21.03 -21.74
C CYS A 13 12.72 19.56 -21.31
N GLN A 14 13.74 18.86 -21.82
CA GLN A 14 13.98 17.46 -21.50
C GLN A 14 14.51 17.28 -20.08
N ASP A 15 15.41 18.16 -19.64
CA ASP A 15 15.97 18.13 -18.29
C ASP A 15 14.90 18.46 -17.23
N GLU A 16 14.04 19.43 -17.51
CA GLU A 16 12.91 19.76 -16.63
C GLU A 16 11.93 18.59 -16.52
N LEU A 17 11.55 17.97 -17.65
CA LEU A 17 10.69 16.78 -17.67
C LEU A 17 11.32 15.61 -16.91
N ALA A 18 12.63 15.40 -17.06
CA ALA A 18 13.37 14.38 -16.34
C ALA A 18 13.34 14.65 -14.82
N LEU A 19 13.58 15.89 -14.41
CA LEU A 19 13.52 16.30 -13.00
C LEU A 19 12.11 16.11 -12.43
N TYR A 20 11.05 16.52 -13.14
CA TYR A 20 9.67 16.33 -12.72
C TYR A 20 9.32 14.85 -12.54
N ARG A 21 9.73 13.99 -13.48
CA ARG A 21 9.53 12.53 -13.37
C ARG A 21 10.21 11.96 -12.14
N GLN A 22 11.49 12.29 -11.93
CA GLN A 22 12.22 11.83 -10.74
C GLN A 22 11.57 12.31 -9.44
N CYS A 23 11.12 13.56 -9.37
CA CYS A 23 10.44 14.12 -8.21
C CYS A 23 9.10 13.41 -7.95
N ALA A 24 8.34 13.10 -9.01
CA ALA A 24 7.10 12.36 -8.92
C ALA A 24 7.32 10.92 -8.42
N GLU A 25 8.31 10.21 -8.97
CA GLU A 25 8.68 8.86 -8.58
C GLU A 25 9.17 8.78 -7.12
N LYS A 26 10.03 9.72 -6.70
CA LYS A 26 10.49 9.81 -5.31
C LYS A 26 9.33 9.99 -4.34
N ARG A 27 8.41 10.91 -4.65
CA ARG A 27 7.23 11.17 -3.82
C ARG A 27 6.31 9.95 -3.75
N ASP A 28 6.03 9.33 -4.89
CA ASP A 28 5.20 8.13 -4.98
C ASP A 28 5.77 7.00 -4.11
N LYS A 29 7.07 6.74 -4.21
CA LYS A 29 7.76 5.75 -3.37
C LYS A 29 7.60 6.03 -1.88
N ILE A 30 7.81 7.26 -1.44
CA ILE A 30 7.66 7.65 -0.03
C ILE A 30 6.22 7.45 0.44
N LEU A 31 5.24 7.86 -0.36
CA LEU A 31 3.83 7.72 -0.01
C LEU A 31 3.41 6.26 0.13
N ARG A 32 3.84 5.38 -0.79
CA ARG A 32 3.54 3.94 -0.71
C ARG A 32 4.13 3.30 0.53
N VAL A 33 5.37 3.64 0.89
CA VAL A 33 6.00 3.14 2.13
C VAL A 33 5.23 3.62 3.36
N ARG A 34 4.93 4.93 3.44
CA ARG A 34 4.16 5.48 4.57
C ARG A 34 2.79 4.85 4.73
N LEU A 35 2.12 4.54 3.62
CA LEU A 35 0.82 3.87 3.63
C LEU A 35 0.93 2.41 4.09
N GLN A 36 1.98 1.68 3.69
CA GLN A 36 2.23 0.33 4.19
C GLN A 36 2.55 0.33 5.68
N GLU A 37 3.37 1.27 6.15
CA GLU A 37 3.67 1.44 7.57
C GLU A 37 2.43 1.80 8.40
N SER A 38 1.53 2.64 7.88
CA SER A 38 0.30 2.96 8.59
C SER A 38 -0.62 1.75 8.69
N GLU A 39 -0.80 0.96 7.62
CA GLU A 39 -1.56 -0.29 7.66
C GLU A 39 -0.94 -1.32 8.61
N HIS A 40 0.39 -1.40 8.66
CA HIS A 40 1.09 -2.23 9.64
C HIS A 40 0.79 -1.80 11.10
N LYS A 41 0.86 -0.49 11.38
CA LYS A 41 0.51 0.08 12.69
C LYS A 41 -0.95 -0.14 13.06
N LEU A 42 -1.85 -0.09 12.08
CA LEU A 42 -3.25 -0.47 12.27
C LEU A 42 -3.33 -1.94 12.69
N GLY A 43 -2.63 -2.86 12.03
CA GLY A 43 -2.61 -4.27 12.41
C GLY A 43 -2.12 -4.51 13.84
N LEU A 44 -1.13 -3.73 14.31
CA LEU A 44 -0.58 -3.84 15.66
C LEU A 44 -1.55 -3.38 16.76
N SER A 45 -2.40 -2.41 16.46
CA SER A 45 -3.18 -1.71 17.49
C SER A 45 -4.68 -1.99 17.40
N MET A 46 -5.23 -2.12 16.18
CA MET A 46 -6.67 -2.11 15.90
C MET A 46 -7.37 -3.25 16.64
N PRO A 47 -8.61 -3.07 17.14
CA PRO A 47 -9.38 -4.18 17.69
C PRO A 47 -9.47 -5.32 16.68
N ILE A 48 -9.26 -6.56 17.14
CA ILE A 48 -9.06 -7.73 16.27
C ILE A 48 -10.23 -7.91 15.29
N GLU A 49 -11.47 -7.71 15.74
CA GLU A 49 -12.65 -7.84 14.88
C GLU A 49 -12.70 -6.79 13.76
N LEU A 50 -12.36 -5.53 14.07
CA LEU A 50 -12.25 -4.47 13.05
C LEU A 50 -11.09 -4.73 12.08
N ALA A 51 -9.98 -5.27 12.58
CA ALA A 51 -8.83 -5.61 11.74
C ALA A 51 -9.15 -6.77 10.78
N LYS A 52 -9.93 -7.77 11.23
CA LYS A 52 -10.46 -8.83 10.36
C LYS A 52 -11.42 -8.28 9.31
N GLU A 53 -12.32 -7.39 9.68
CA GLU A 53 -13.22 -6.73 8.71
C GLU A 53 -12.41 -5.92 7.67
N ARG A 54 -11.38 -5.22 8.11
CA ARG A 54 -10.47 -4.49 7.21
C ARG A 54 -9.76 -5.42 6.23
N ILE A 55 -9.33 -6.61 6.69
CA ILE A 55 -8.75 -7.65 5.83
C ILE A 55 -9.76 -8.08 4.76
N THR A 56 -11.00 -8.41 5.13
CA THR A 56 -12.00 -8.86 4.16
C THR A 56 -12.35 -7.77 3.15
N GLN A 57 -12.40 -6.51 3.58
CA GLN A 57 -12.58 -5.36 2.68
C GLN A 57 -11.42 -5.24 1.66
N LEU A 58 -10.17 -5.33 2.12
CA LEU A 58 -8.99 -5.27 1.24
C LEU A 58 -8.93 -6.46 0.27
N GLU A 59 -9.32 -7.66 0.71
CA GLU A 59 -9.42 -8.84 -0.14
C GLU A 59 -10.51 -8.67 -1.20
N ALA A 60 -11.70 -8.19 -0.82
CA ALA A 60 -12.78 -7.91 -1.76
C ALA A 60 -12.40 -6.83 -2.79
N GLU A 61 -11.69 -5.78 -2.37
CA GLU A 61 -11.17 -4.75 -3.26
C GLU A 61 -10.13 -5.32 -4.24
N ALA A 62 -9.18 -6.14 -3.76
CA ALA A 62 -8.18 -6.80 -4.61
C ALA A 62 -8.84 -7.73 -5.64
N THR A 63 -9.83 -8.54 -5.23
CA THR A 63 -10.60 -9.39 -6.14
C THR A 63 -11.41 -8.56 -7.14
N SER A 64 -11.98 -7.42 -6.73
CA SER A 64 -12.68 -6.50 -7.63
C SER A 64 -11.74 -5.95 -8.71
N PHE A 65 -10.51 -5.54 -8.34
CA PHE A 65 -9.53 -5.11 -9.33
C PHE A 65 -9.08 -6.22 -10.26
N GLU A 66 -8.89 -7.44 -9.77
CA GLU A 66 -8.52 -8.59 -10.60
C GLU A 66 -9.59 -8.90 -11.65
N ARG A 67 -10.87 -8.89 -11.25
CA ARG A 67 -12.01 -9.03 -12.18
C ARG A 67 -12.02 -7.91 -13.22
N HIS A 68 -11.84 -6.66 -12.80
CA HIS A 68 -11.77 -5.54 -13.73
C HIS A 68 -10.57 -5.59 -14.66
N LEU A 69 -9.44 -6.13 -14.20
CA LEU A 69 -8.25 -6.31 -15.03
C LEU A 69 -8.52 -7.33 -16.14
N ILE A 70 -9.16 -8.45 -15.82
CA ILE A 70 -9.59 -9.46 -16.80
C ILE A 70 -10.49 -8.83 -17.86
N LEU A 71 -11.49 -8.04 -17.45
CA LEU A 71 -12.37 -7.33 -18.38
C LEU A 71 -11.62 -6.30 -19.23
N ALA A 72 -10.61 -5.62 -18.67
CA ALA A 72 -9.80 -4.65 -19.39
C ALA A 72 -8.74 -5.28 -20.31
N SER A 73 -8.49 -6.60 -20.23
CA SER A 73 -7.56 -7.31 -21.12
C SER A 73 -8.03 -7.31 -22.57
N GLY A 74 -9.34 -7.28 -22.82
CA GLY A 74 -9.91 -7.17 -24.16
C GLY A 74 -9.94 -5.75 -24.74
N ALA A 75 -9.56 -4.73 -23.96
CA ALA A 75 -9.56 -3.34 -24.43
C ALA A 75 -8.26 -3.02 -25.16
N GLU A 76 -8.33 -2.67 -26.44
CA GLU A 76 -7.17 -2.33 -27.25
C GLU A 76 -6.81 -0.83 -27.17
N GLY A 77 -5.63 -0.48 -27.71
CA GLY A 77 -5.17 0.90 -27.80
C GLY A 77 -4.70 1.53 -26.48
N ILE A 78 -4.45 2.84 -26.53
CA ILE A 78 -3.87 3.62 -25.42
C ILE A 78 -4.80 3.65 -24.20
N GLU A 79 -6.11 3.72 -24.41
CA GLU A 79 -7.08 3.72 -23.31
C GLU A 79 -7.13 2.38 -22.58
N GLY A 80 -7.10 1.27 -23.32
CA GLY A 80 -6.99 -0.07 -22.74
C GLY A 80 -5.72 -0.22 -21.91
N PHE A 81 -4.57 0.24 -22.43
CA PHE A 81 -3.31 0.28 -21.69
C PHE A 81 -3.43 1.11 -20.41
N ARG A 82 -3.92 2.36 -20.48
CA ARG A 82 -4.06 3.24 -19.31
C ARG A 82 -4.94 2.61 -18.23
N ARG A 83 -6.05 1.98 -18.63
CA ARG A 83 -6.96 1.30 -17.71
C ARG A 83 -6.27 0.12 -17.02
N ARG A 84 -5.61 -0.76 -17.76
CA ARG A 84 -4.87 -1.90 -17.19
C ARG A 84 -3.74 -1.44 -16.27
N TRP A 85 -2.99 -0.42 -16.69
CA TRP A 85 -1.89 0.15 -15.90
C TRP A 85 -2.39 0.69 -14.55
N SER A 86 -3.47 1.48 -14.57
CA SER A 86 -4.10 2.01 -13.36
C SER A 86 -4.62 0.90 -12.44
N LEU A 87 -5.34 -0.09 -13.01
CA LEU A 87 -5.87 -1.23 -12.25
C LEU A 87 -4.75 -2.06 -11.62
N HIS A 88 -3.68 -2.33 -12.37
CA HIS A 88 -2.54 -3.08 -11.86
C HIS A 88 -1.89 -2.36 -10.68
N GLY A 89 -1.63 -1.05 -10.80
CA GLY A 89 -1.07 -0.26 -9.71
C GLY A 89 -1.91 -0.32 -8.44
N ARG A 90 -3.23 -0.07 -8.55
CA ARG A 90 -4.17 -0.15 -7.42
C ARG A 90 -4.23 -1.53 -6.80
N MET A 91 -4.23 -2.58 -7.63
CA MET A 91 -4.22 -3.98 -7.17
C MET A 91 -2.94 -4.30 -6.39
N THR A 92 -1.77 -3.92 -6.91
CA THR A 92 -0.47 -4.12 -6.24
C THR A 92 -0.44 -3.39 -4.90
N ASP A 93 -0.87 -2.13 -4.86
CA ASP A 93 -0.87 -1.34 -3.62
C ASP A 93 -1.83 -1.95 -2.58
N THR A 94 -3.01 -2.40 -3.01
CA THR A 94 -4.00 -3.05 -2.12
C THR A 94 -3.47 -4.36 -1.53
N LYS A 95 -2.82 -5.19 -2.35
CA LYS A 95 -2.18 -6.44 -1.89
C LYS A 95 -1.06 -6.15 -0.89
N LYS A 96 -0.23 -5.13 -1.13
CA LYS A 96 0.82 -4.71 -0.18
C LYS A 96 0.25 -4.22 1.15
N ARG A 97 -0.81 -3.44 1.13
CA ARG A 97 -1.51 -2.98 2.35
C ARG A 97 -2.08 -4.16 3.15
N LEU A 98 -2.68 -5.13 2.46
CA LEU A 98 -3.17 -6.37 3.06
C LEU A 98 -2.05 -7.17 3.74
N GLU A 99 -0.90 -7.32 3.07
CA GLU A 99 0.30 -7.96 3.65
C GLU A 99 0.77 -7.23 4.91
N SER A 100 0.93 -5.90 4.85
CA SER A 100 1.37 -5.08 5.99
C SER A 100 0.41 -5.17 7.19
N LEU A 101 -0.90 -5.14 6.94
CA LEU A 101 -1.93 -5.28 7.97
C LEU A 101 -1.88 -6.65 8.64
N LYS A 102 -1.82 -7.74 7.85
CA LYS A 102 -1.70 -9.11 8.36
C LYS A 102 -0.43 -9.28 9.19
N GLN A 103 0.69 -8.75 8.72
CA GLN A 103 1.95 -8.77 9.47
C GLN A 103 1.85 -8.02 10.80
N GLY A 104 1.17 -6.87 10.84
CA GLY A 104 0.92 -6.12 12.07
C GLY A 104 0.11 -6.93 13.08
N MET A 105 -0.95 -7.59 12.61
CA MET A 105 -1.78 -8.46 13.47
C MET A 105 -1.01 -9.67 13.98
N GLU A 106 -0.17 -10.30 13.15
CA GLU A 106 0.64 -11.46 13.57
C GLU A 106 1.67 -11.08 14.62
N ASN A 107 2.34 -9.93 14.44
CA ASN A 107 3.32 -9.42 15.40
C ASN A 107 2.69 -9.14 16.76
N ARG A 108 1.45 -8.63 16.79
CA ARG A 108 0.69 -8.46 18.03
C ARG A 108 0.50 -9.78 18.77
N ASN A 109 0.10 -10.83 18.06
CA ASN A 109 -0.12 -12.15 18.66
C ASN A 109 1.16 -12.72 19.28
N LYS A 110 2.32 -12.53 18.63
CA LYS A 110 3.63 -12.95 19.16
C LYS A 110 3.97 -12.26 20.48
N VAL A 111 3.77 -10.95 20.54
CA VAL A 111 4.01 -10.16 21.77
C VAL A 111 3.09 -10.61 22.91
N GLU A 112 1.82 -10.87 22.62
CA GLU A 112 0.87 -11.39 23.62
C GLU A 112 1.26 -12.79 24.11
N HIS A 113 1.75 -13.68 23.23
CA HIS A 113 2.23 -15.01 23.60
C HIS A 113 3.55 -15.00 24.40
N GLU A 114 4.49 -14.13 24.05
CA GLU A 114 5.75 -13.94 24.78
C GLU A 114 5.52 -13.33 26.18
N HIS A 115 4.60 -12.37 26.31
CA HIS A 115 4.20 -11.83 27.61
C HIS A 115 3.55 -12.89 28.49
N ASN A 116 2.68 -13.74 27.92
CA ASN A 116 2.00 -14.80 28.67
C ASN A 116 2.93 -15.95 29.08
N GLN A 117 4.06 -16.18 28.40
CA GLN A 117 5.09 -17.13 28.83
C GLN A 117 5.97 -16.59 29.97
N HIS A 118 6.11 -15.26 30.10
CA HIS A 118 6.91 -14.62 31.15
C HIS A 118 6.07 -14.15 32.37
N HIS A 119 4.75 -14.30 32.34
CA HIS A 119 3.84 -13.82 33.40
C HIS A 119 3.57 -14.89 34.47
N ASP A 120 4.55 -15.18 35.32
CA ASP A 120 4.30 -15.67 36.69
C ASP A 120 4.28 -14.50 37.71
N GLN A 121 4.34 -13.24 37.26
CA GLN A 121 4.20 -12.08 38.15
C GLN A 121 3.42 -10.94 37.51
N SER A 122 2.15 -10.80 37.90
CA SER A 122 1.23 -9.69 37.57
C SER A 122 1.88 -8.30 37.74
N PRO A 123 1.58 -7.31 36.87
CA PRO A 123 0.65 -6.27 37.33
C PRO A 123 -0.29 -5.66 36.26
N LYS A 124 -1.56 -5.52 36.69
CA LYS A 124 -2.65 -4.54 36.38
C LYS A 124 -2.95 -4.07 34.92
N PRO A 125 -4.25 -3.93 34.56
CA PRO A 125 -4.68 -3.54 33.22
C PRO A 125 -4.35 -2.08 32.91
N SER A 126 -3.47 -1.86 31.92
CA SER A 126 -3.21 -0.53 31.39
C SER A 126 -4.40 -0.02 30.57
N ALA A 127 -4.79 1.23 30.80
CA ALA A 127 -5.96 1.92 30.26
C ALA A 127 -6.10 1.83 28.72
N PRO A 128 -7.33 1.91 28.16
CA PRO A 128 -7.56 1.80 26.73
C PRO A 128 -6.84 2.94 25.99
N LYS A 129 -5.88 2.57 25.14
CA LYS A 129 -5.14 3.50 24.29
C LYS A 129 -6.12 4.16 23.33
N ARG A 130 -6.26 5.48 23.47
CA ARG A 130 -7.18 6.30 22.68
C ARG A 130 -6.66 6.43 21.25
N TRP A 131 -7.52 6.08 20.30
CA TRP A 131 -7.30 6.17 18.87
C TRP A 131 -7.10 7.63 18.44
N PHE A 132 -5.90 7.98 17.99
CA PHE A 132 -5.65 9.25 17.32
C PHE A 132 -5.33 8.97 15.85
N PHE A 133 -6.16 9.50 14.97
CA PHE A 133 -5.86 9.64 13.55
C PHE A 133 -5.14 10.98 13.37
N TRP A 134 -3.94 10.96 12.80
CA TRP A 134 -3.19 12.13 12.33
C TRP A 134 -2.67 11.82 10.92
#